data_AF-A0A951E354-F1
#
_entry.id   AF-A0A951E354-F1
#
_cell.length_a   1.000
_cell.length_b   1.000
_cell.length_c   1.000
_cell.angle_alpha   90.00
_cell.angle_beta   90.00
_cell.angle_gamma   90.00
#
_symmetry.space_group_name_H-M   'P 1'
#
loop_
_entity.id
_entity.type
_entity.pdbx_description
1 polymer ?
#
loop_
_entity_poly.entity_id
_entity_poly.type
_entity_poly.pdbx_seq_one_letter_code
_entity_poly.pdbx_strand_id
1 'polypeptide(L)' 'VTGDLALVQANEPVLAFERRGNGERILCLFNFSNQDVVQLVSGRWQPLDGHGFDPVRFEQDTASLPAFGAWFGVPL' A
#
# COMPACT_ATOMS: atom_id res chain seq x y z
N VAL A 1 -0.33 -10.63 -17.50
CA VAL A 1 0.37 -9.92 -16.42
C VAL A 1 1.08 -10.96 -15.58
N THR A 2 2.42 -10.88 -15.48
CA THR A 2 3.29 -11.78 -14.70
C THR A 2 3.77 -11.06 -13.43
N GLY A 3 4.24 -11.81 -12.43
CA GLY A 3 4.86 -11.28 -11.22
C GLY A 3 4.34 -11.93 -9.95
N ASP A 4 5.26 -12.27 -9.05
CA ASP A 4 5.00 -12.95 -7.78
C ASP A 4 4.19 -12.07 -6.83
N LEU A 5 3.59 -12.71 -5.83
CA LEU A 5 2.86 -12.06 -4.74
C LEU A 5 3.40 -12.56 -3.41
N ALA A 6 3.73 -11.63 -2.51
CA ALA A 6 4.11 -11.94 -1.13
C ALA A 6 3.30 -11.09 -0.15
N LEU A 7 2.65 -11.74 0.82
CA LEU A 7 1.94 -11.02 1.89
C LEU A 7 2.94 -10.27 2.77
N VAL A 8 2.57 -9.06 3.19
CA VAL A 8 3.31 -8.24 4.14
C VAL A 8 2.50 -8.13 5.41
N GLN A 9 3.17 -8.16 6.57
CA GLN A 9 2.49 -7.97 7.85
C GLN A 9 1.81 -6.60 7.88
N ALA A 10 0.51 -6.60 8.19
CA ALA A 10 -0.28 -5.41 8.42
C ALA A 10 -1.22 -5.64 9.61
N ASN A 11 -1.74 -4.56 10.18
CA ASN A 11 -2.78 -4.66 11.20
C ASN A 11 -4.14 -4.78 10.49
N GLU A 12 -5.04 -5.60 11.01
CA GLU A 12 -6.43 -5.54 10.55
C GLU A 12 -6.98 -4.12 10.76
N PRO A 13 -7.81 -3.60 9.83
CA PRO A 13 -8.42 -4.27 8.69
C PRO A 13 -7.64 -4.10 7.35
N VAL A 14 -6.32 -3.90 7.41
CA VAL A 14 -5.49 -3.64 6.23
C VAL A 14 -4.94 -4.93 5.64
N LEU A 15 -5.16 -5.14 4.34
CA LEU A 15 -4.45 -6.13 3.53
C LEU A 15 -3.22 -5.46 2.91
N ALA A 16 -2.03 -6.00 3.18
CA ALA A 16 -0.80 -5.57 2.55
C ALA A 16 -0.11 -6.72 1.82
N PHE A 17 0.37 -6.46 0.60
CA PHE A 17 1.19 -7.40 -0.15
C PHE A 17 2.08 -6.68 -1.15
N GLU A 18 3.11 -7.37 -1.60
CA GLU A 18 4.00 -6.90 -2.65
C GLU A 18 3.80 -7.68 -3.94
N ARG A 19 3.90 -6.97 -5.05
CA ARG A 19 4.05 -7.53 -6.39
C ARG A 19 5.47 -7.33 -6.87
N ARG A 20 6.08 -8.40 -7.42
CA ARG A 20 7.47 -8.37 -7.90
C ARG A 20 7.58 -9.01 -9.27
N GLY A 21 8.29 -8.38 -10.19
CA GLY A 21 8.52 -8.92 -11.53
C GLY A 21 9.39 -8.01 -12.36
N ASN A 22 10.23 -8.57 -13.24
CA ASN A 22 11.10 -7.79 -14.16
C ASN A 22 11.98 -6.73 -13.46
N GLY A 23 12.42 -6.99 -12.23
CA GLY A 23 13.21 -6.03 -11.44
C GLY A 23 12.39 -4.94 -10.75
N GLU A 24 11.08 -4.90 -10.96
CA GLU A 24 10.16 -3.97 -10.33
C GLU A 24 9.54 -4.57 -9.07
N ARG A 25 9.22 -3.71 -8.11
CA ARG A 25 8.56 -4.04 -6.85
C ARG A 25 7.54 -2.97 -6.53
N ILE A 26 6.33 -3.38 -6.19
CA ILE A 26 5.23 -2.51 -5.76
C ILE A 26 4.70 -3.05 -4.44
N LEU A 27 4.61 -2.21 -3.43
CA LEU A 27 3.85 -2.48 -2.21
C LEU A 27 2.43 -1.95 -2.38
N CYS A 28 1.45 -2.78 -2.06
CA CYS A 28 0.03 -2.47 -2.14
C CYS A 28 -0.58 -2.56 -0.74
N LEU A 29 -1.35 -1.55 -0.35
CA LEU A 29 -2.13 -1.51 0.88
C LEU A 29 -3.61 -1.29 0.54
N PHE A 30 -4.50 -2.06 1.16
CA PHE A 30 -5.94 -1.91 1.02
C PHE A 30 -6.61 -1.91 2.38
N ASN A 31 -7.42 -0.90 2.67
CA ASN A 31 -8.31 -0.88 3.84
C ASN A 31 -9.60 -1.60 3.48
N PHE A 32 -9.92 -2.71 4.16
CA PHE A 32 -11.15 -3.47 3.90
C PHE A 32 -12.33 -3.04 4.78
N SER A 33 -12.17 -1.99 5.58
CA SER A 33 -13.24 -1.44 6.42
C SER A 33 -13.89 -0.19 5.84
N ASN A 34 -15.05 0.16 6.40
CA ASN A 34 -15.76 1.40 6.13
C ASN A 34 -15.32 2.57 7.03
N GLN A 35 -14.18 2.45 7.72
CA GLN A 35 -13.61 3.49 8.58
C GLN A 35 -12.23 3.87 8.06
N ASP A 36 -11.78 5.09 8.32
CA ASP A 36 -10.40 5.49 8.04
C ASP A 36 -9.44 4.76 8.99
N VAL A 37 -8.30 4.30 8.46
CA VAL A 37 -7.29 3.56 9.23
C VAL A 37 -5.90 4.08 8.97
N VAL A 38 -5.03 3.82 9.93
CA VAL A 38 -3.61 4.21 9.87
C VAL A 38 -2.78 2.94 9.89
N GLN A 39 -1.90 2.78 8.90
CA GLN A 39 -1.01 1.64 8.78
C GLN A 39 0.45 2.10 8.78
N LEU A 40 1.24 1.49 9.67
CA LEU A 40 2.70 1.63 9.64
C LEU A 40 3.26 0.79 8.49
N VAL A 41 4.12 1.39 7.67
CA VAL A 41 4.71 0.80 6.48
C VAL A 41 6.22 0.85 6.61
N SER A 42 6.84 -0.29 6.89
CA SER A 42 8.30 -0.34 7.02
C SER A 42 9.02 -0.07 5.70
N GLY A 43 10.12 0.69 5.78
CA GLY A 43 10.97 1.02 4.64
C GLY A 43 10.61 2.34 3.97
N ARG A 44 11.39 2.72 2.96
CA ARG A 44 11.20 3.98 2.24
C ARG A 44 10.50 3.72 0.92
N TRP A 45 9.45 4.48 0.66
CA TRP A 45 8.58 4.29 -0.48
C TRP A 45 8.23 5.61 -1.15
N GLN A 46 8.14 5.57 -2.47
CA GLN A 46 7.58 6.63 -3.29
C GLN A 46 6.13 6.25 -3.66
N PRO A 47 5.12 7.06 -3.31
CA PRO A 47 3.75 6.84 -3.74
C PRO A 47 3.63 6.80 -5.26
N LEU A 48 2.80 5.89 -5.77
CA LEU A 48 2.42 5.84 -7.18
C LEU A 48 1.09 6.57 -7.38
N ASP A 49 1.00 7.35 -8.45
CA ASP A 49 -0.24 8.00 -8.88
C ASP A 49 -0.98 7.18 -9.96
N GLY A 50 -2.20 7.59 -10.32
CA GLY A 50 -2.93 7.04 -11.48
C GLY A 50 -3.69 5.73 -11.25
N HIS A 51 -3.77 5.24 -10.00
CA HIS A 51 -4.52 4.04 -9.63
C HIS A 51 -6.03 4.29 -9.38
N GLY A 52 -6.49 5.55 -9.37
CA GLY A 52 -7.91 5.91 -9.27
C GLY A 52 -8.53 5.85 -7.87
N PHE A 53 -7.73 5.68 -6.81
CA PHE A 53 -8.19 5.88 -5.44
C PHE A 53 -7.90 7.32 -5.00
N ASP A 54 -8.65 7.79 -4.00
CA ASP A 54 -8.40 9.10 -3.40
C ASP A 54 -6.97 9.19 -2.85
N PRO A 55 -6.36 10.40 -2.89
CA PRO A 55 -5.01 10.58 -2.38
C PRO A 55 -4.90 10.16 -0.92
N VAL A 56 -3.98 9.23 -0.66
CA VAL A 56 -3.64 8.78 0.69
C VAL A 56 -2.49 9.62 1.21
N ARG A 57 -2.62 10.11 2.44
CA ARG A 57 -1.52 10.78 3.14
C ARG A 57 -0.48 9.73 3.54
N PHE A 58 0.74 9.87 3.05
CA PHE A 58 1.89 9.04 3.41
C PHE A 58 3.00 9.90 4.00
N GLU A 59 3.30 9.73 5.29
CA GLU A 59 4.30 10.53 6.01
C GLU A 59 5.15 9.66 6.93
N GLN A 60 6.48 9.82 6.86
CA GLN A 60 7.46 9.24 7.79
C GLN A 60 7.25 7.74 8.11
N ASP A 61 6.77 6.96 7.15
CA ASP A 61 6.47 5.51 7.25
C ASP A 61 5.03 5.17 7.65
N THR A 62 4.09 6.11 7.56
CA THR A 62 2.69 5.89 7.92
C THR A 62 1.75 6.25 6.77
N ALA A 63 0.83 5.34 6.43
CA ALA A 63 -0.24 5.55 5.46
C ALA A 63 -1.59 5.78 6.16
N SER A 64 -2.25 6.90 5.92
CA SER A 64 -3.65 7.16 6.31
C SER A 64 -4.59 6.74 5.19
N LEU A 65 -5.17 5.55 5.30
CA LEU A 65 -6.06 4.97 4.29
C LEU A 65 -7.52 5.35 4.60
N PRO A 66 -8.22 6.05 3.68
CA PRO A 66 -9.66 6.26 3.80
C PRO A 66 -10.44 4.95 3.88
N ALA A 67 -11.70 5.02 4.32
CA ALA A 67 -12.67 3.92 4.18
C ALA A 67 -12.63 3.30 2.76
N PHE A 68 -12.41 1.98 2.68
CA PHE A 68 -12.22 1.23 1.42
C PHE A 68 -11.10 1.75 0.49
N GLY A 69 -10.21 2.60 1.02
CA GLY A 69 -9.11 3.20 0.28
C GLY A 69 -7.94 2.25 0.06
N ALA A 70 -7.06 2.65 -0.86
CA ALA A 70 -5.84 1.93 -1.16
C ALA A 70 -4.66 2.87 -1.38
N TRP A 71 -3.46 2.38 -1.15
CA TRP A 71 -2.21 3.08 -1.44
C TRP A 71 -1.22 2.12 -2.10
N PHE A 72 -0.44 2.66 -3.03
CA PHE A 72 0.57 1.92 -3.77
C PHE A 72 1.88 2.67 -3.74
N GLY A 73 2.99 1.95 -3.59
CA GLY A 73 4.30 2.58 -3.60
C GLY A 73 5.39 1.69 -4.18
N VAL A 74 6.41 2.32 -4.75
CA VAL A 74 7.66 1.67 -5.17
C VAL A 74 8.78 1.99 -4.17
N PRO A 75 9.74 1.08 -3.96
CA PRO A 75 10.87 1.34 -3.07
C PRO A 75 11.67 2.58 -3.54
N LEU A 76 12.13 3.39 -2.59
CA LEU A 76 13.14 4.42 -2.81
C LEU A 76 14.56 3.86 -2.77
#